data_AF-A0A919I1W9-F1
#
_entry.id   AF-A0A919I1W9-F1
#
_cell.length_a   1.000
_cell.length_b   1.000
_cell.length_c   1.000
_cell.angle_alpha   90.00
_cell.angle_beta   90.00
_cell.angle_gamma   90.00
#
_symmetry.space_group_name_H-M   'P 1'
#
loop_
_entity.id
_entity.type
_entity.pdbx_description
1 polymer ?
#
loop_
_entity_poly.entity_id
_entity_poly.type
_entity_poly.pdbx_seq_one_letter_code
_entity_poly.pdbx_strand_id
1 'polypeptide(L)'
;MVIGTEAYGFIASDYHRPLVVAGFEPLDLLQGAVMLVEQTIAQRSDVENQYRRVVPDAGNPLAQAAMADVFRPDGDSEWRGTGSSATPACSLRQPISASMPRRIFARRRSACATTRAPAAARC
;
A
#
# COMPACT_ATOMS: atom_id res chain seq x y z
N MET A 1 6.79 8.32 -0.41
CA MET A 1 7.15 9.27 0.68
C MET A 1 7.38 8.55 2.00
N VAL A 2 6.40 7.79 2.52
CA VAL A 2 6.53 7.13 3.84
C VAL A 2 7.45 5.91 3.81
N ILE A 3 7.16 4.92 2.96
CA ILE A 3 7.93 3.65 2.92
C ILE A 3 9.15 3.68 1.99
N GLY A 4 9.35 4.78 1.25
CA GLY A 4 10.45 4.90 0.30
C GLY A 4 10.27 4.10 -0.98
N THR A 5 11.33 4.00 -1.78
CA THR A 5 11.38 3.21 -3.01
C THR A 5 11.92 1.80 -2.76
N GLU A 6 12.81 1.64 -1.78
CA GLU A 6 13.42 0.35 -1.43
C GLU A 6 12.39 -0.71 -1.04
N ALA A 7 11.29 -0.30 -0.38
CA ALA A 7 10.19 -1.17 -0.02
C ALA A 7 9.51 -1.87 -1.22
N TYR A 8 9.69 -1.36 -2.43
CA TYR A 8 9.14 -1.94 -3.66
C TYR A 8 10.13 -2.84 -4.40
N GLY A 9 11.37 -3.01 -3.91
CA GLY A 9 12.43 -3.78 -4.60
C GLY A 9 12.01 -5.19 -5.00
N PHE A 10 11.20 -5.85 -4.15
CA PHE A 10 10.69 -7.20 -4.40
C PHE A 10 9.88 -7.33 -5.71
N ILE A 11 9.25 -6.25 -6.18
CA ILE A 11 8.44 -6.26 -7.42
C ILE A 11 9.34 -6.46 -8.64
N ALA A 12 10.49 -5.81 -8.64
CA ALA A 12 11.50 -5.94 -9.69
C ALA A 12 12.23 -7.29 -9.57
N SER A 13 12.64 -7.70 -8.37
CA SER A 13 13.43 -8.92 -8.17
C SER A 13 12.62 -10.21 -8.33
N ASP A 14 11.43 -10.28 -7.72
CA ASP A 14 10.70 -11.54 -7.55
C ASP A 14 9.67 -11.74 -8.67
N TYR A 15 9.12 -10.64 -9.19
CA TYR A 15 8.09 -10.66 -10.23
C TYR A 15 8.57 -10.16 -11.59
N HIS A 16 9.81 -9.67 -11.68
CA HIS A 16 10.41 -9.12 -12.90
C HIS A 16 9.53 -8.06 -13.57
N ARG A 17 8.85 -7.22 -12.77
CA ARG A 17 8.02 -6.13 -13.28
C ARG A 17 8.72 -4.79 -13.09
N PRO A 18 8.89 -3.97 -14.16
CA PRO A 18 9.43 -2.62 -14.01
C PRO A 18 8.44 -1.78 -13.20
N LEU A 19 8.98 -0.90 -12.34
CA LEU A 19 8.17 -0.03 -11.49
C LEU A 19 8.78 1.37 -11.45
N VAL A 20 7.94 2.39 -11.57
CA VAL A 20 8.34 3.78 -11.45
C VAL A 20 7.49 4.47 -10.40
N VAL A 21 8.13 5.04 -9.38
CA VAL A 21 7.47 5.93 -8.42
C VAL A 21 7.38 7.33 -9.04
N ALA A 22 6.16 7.78 -9.33
CA ALA A 22 5.90 9.06 -9.98
C ALA A 22 5.07 10.01 -9.09
N GLY A 23 5.15 11.30 -9.40
CA GLY A 23 4.30 12.33 -8.82
C GLY A 23 2.90 12.34 -9.41
N PHE A 24 2.14 13.40 -9.10
CA PHE A 24 0.74 13.55 -9.50
C PHE A 24 0.50 14.70 -10.47
N GLU A 25 1.56 15.43 -10.86
CA GLU A 25 1.44 16.44 -11.91
C GLU A 25 1.40 15.75 -13.29
N PRO A 26 0.74 16.34 -14.30
CA PRO A 26 0.63 15.73 -15.63
C PRO A 26 1.98 15.33 -16.23
N LEU A 27 3.01 16.17 -16.04
CA LEU A 27 4.35 15.89 -16.52
C LEU A 27 5.00 14.71 -15.78
N ASP A 28 4.76 14.56 -14.49
CA ASP A 28 5.29 13.44 -13.71
C ASP A 28 4.74 12.10 -14.23
N LEU A 29 3.44 12.07 -14.51
CA LEU A 29 2.78 10.88 -15.06
C LEU A 29 3.33 10.53 -16.46
N LEU A 30 3.48 11.53 -17.33
CA LEU A 30 4.04 11.33 -18.67
C LEU A 30 5.48 10.82 -18.61
N GLN A 31 6.32 11.42 -17.77
CA GLN A 31 7.70 10.99 -17.59
C GLN A 31 7.77 9.57 -17.00
N GLY A 32 6.94 9.26 -15.99
CA GLY A 32 6.87 7.91 -15.43
C GLY A 32 6.46 6.86 -16.46
N ALA A 33 5.51 7.18 -17.35
CA ALA A 33 5.13 6.31 -18.46
C ALA A 33 6.29 6.09 -19.45
N VAL A 34 7.02 7.15 -19.82
CA VAL A 34 8.21 7.04 -20.69
C VAL A 34 9.26 6.13 -20.06
N MET A 35 9.59 6.33 -18.78
CA MET A 35 10.56 5.50 -18.06
C MET A 35 10.16 4.01 -18.04
N LEU A 36 8.87 3.70 -17.84
CA LEU A 36 8.35 2.33 -17.92
C LEU A 36 8.50 1.73 -19.32
N VAL A 37 8.20 2.51 -20.36
CA VAL A 37 8.34 2.08 -21.76
C VAL A 37 9.81 1.81 -22.10
N GLU A 38 10.73 2.69 -21.69
CA GLU A 38 12.17 2.51 -21.88
C GLU A 38 12.70 1.25 -21.19
N GLN A 39 12.27 1.00 -19.94
CA GLN A 39 12.60 -0.24 -19.24
C GLN A 39 12.10 -1.48 -19.99
N THR A 40 10.86 -1.43 -20.47
CA THR A 40 10.23 -2.52 -21.21
C THR A 40 10.97 -2.80 -22.52
N ILE A 41 11.32 -1.76 -23.29
CA ILE A 41 12.08 -1.91 -24.54
C ILE A 41 13.47 -2.50 -24.26
N ALA A 42 14.12 -2.05 -23.20
CA ALA A 42 15.45 -2.53 -22.79
C ALA A 42 15.42 -3.90 -22.09
N GLN A 43 14.24 -4.52 -21.91
CA GLN A 43 14.06 -5.79 -21.20
C GLN A 43 14.70 -5.79 -19.80
N ARG A 44 14.60 -4.65 -19.11
CA ARG A 44 15.05 -4.47 -17.72
C ARG A 44 13.85 -4.27 -16.81
N SER A 45 14.00 -4.68 -15.56
CA SER A 45 12.96 -4.54 -14.54
C SER A 45 13.61 -3.99 -13.28
N ASP A 46 13.59 -2.67 -13.15
CA ASP A 46 14.16 -1.94 -12.02
C ASP A 46 13.07 -1.12 -11.32
N VAL A 47 13.32 -0.77 -10.05
CA VAL A 47 12.55 0.27 -9.35
C VAL A 47 13.22 1.62 -9.60
N GLU A 48 12.55 2.49 -10.34
CA GLU A 48 13.02 3.84 -10.60
C GLU A 48 12.16 4.89 -9.88
N ASN A 49 12.77 6.05 -9.62
CA ASN A 49 12.16 7.13 -8.86
C ASN A 49 12.12 8.40 -9.71
N GLN A 50 10.98 8.66 -10.34
CA GLN A 50 10.71 9.93 -11.01
C GLN A 50 10.45 11.03 -9.98
N TYR A 51 9.82 10.67 -8.84
CA TYR A 51 9.38 11.62 -7.83
C TYR A 51 10.43 11.93 -6.73
N ARG A 52 11.71 11.99 -7.10
CA ARG A 52 12.85 12.19 -6.18
C ARG A 52 12.75 13.44 -5.31
N ARG A 53 12.03 14.47 -5.76
CA ARG A 53 11.79 15.70 -4.99
C ARG A 53 11.00 15.48 -3.69
N VAL A 54 10.22 14.39 -3.61
CA VAL A 54 9.30 14.11 -2.48
C VAL A 54 9.52 12.74 -1.86
N VAL A 55 10.06 11.77 -2.61
CA VAL A 55 10.24 10.40 -2.14
C VAL A 55 11.72 10.05 -2.02
N PRO A 56 12.28 10.04 -0.80
CA PRO A 56 13.60 9.45 -0.52
C PRO A 56 13.56 7.93 -0.67
N ASP A 57 14.73 7.32 -0.95
CA ASP A 57 14.80 5.88 -1.20
C ASP A 57 14.45 5.05 0.05
N ALA A 58 14.97 5.42 1.22
CA ALA A 58 14.62 4.81 2.51
C ALA A 58 13.25 5.27 3.07
N GLY A 59 12.62 6.27 2.44
CA GLY A 59 11.36 6.86 2.93
C GLY A 59 11.53 7.78 4.14
N ASN A 60 10.51 7.83 4.99
CA ASN A 60 10.47 8.65 6.20
C ASN A 60 10.63 7.77 7.45
N PRO A 61 11.82 7.71 8.07
CA PRO A 61 12.08 6.82 9.19
C PRO A 61 11.25 7.16 10.44
N LEU A 62 10.95 8.44 10.68
CA LEU A 62 10.12 8.85 11.82
C LEU A 62 8.68 8.37 11.66
N ALA A 63 8.12 8.49 10.46
CA ALA A 63 6.78 8.00 10.16
C ALA A 63 6.72 6.47 10.23
N GLN A 64 7.73 5.77 9.71
CA GLN A 64 7.83 4.31 9.81
C GLN A 64 7.91 3.83 11.27
N ALA A 65 8.73 4.49 12.09
CA ALA A 65 8.82 4.19 13.52
C ALA A 65 7.49 4.40 14.24
N ALA A 66 6.84 5.56 14.02
CA ALA A 66 5.53 5.84 14.61
C ALA A 66 4.47 4.80 14.20
N MET A 67 4.46 4.37 12.93
CA MET A 67 3.58 3.30 12.46
C MET A 67 3.87 1.97 13.15
N ALA A 68 5.15 1.61 13.32
CA ALA A 68 5.57 0.38 13.98
C ALA A 68 5.22 0.37 15.48
N ASP A 69 5.27 1.53 16.15
CA ASP A 69 4.91 1.70 17.55
C ASP A 69 3.41 1.54 17.80
N VAL A 70 2.59 1.97 16.84
CA VAL A 70 1.13 1.99 17.00
C VAL A 70 0.46 0.72 16.47
N PHE A 71 0.94 0.20 15.34
CA PHE A 71 0.29 -0.87 14.60
C PHE A 71 1.09 -2.17 14.60
N ARG A 72 0.38 -3.27 14.38
CA ARG A 72 0.95 -4.59 14.10
C ARG A 72 0.18 -5.27 12.96
N PRO A 73 0.84 -6.11 12.14
CA PRO A 73 0.14 -7.01 11.22
C PRO A 73 -0.71 -8.03 12.01
N ASP A 74 -1.95 -8.28 11.60
CA ASP A 74 -2.90 -9.11 12.33
C ASP A 74 -4.04 -9.63 11.44
N GLY A 75 -4.13 -10.96 11.28
CA GLY A 75 -5.24 -11.65 10.61
C GLY A 75 -5.45 -11.29 9.14
N ASP A 76 -6.48 -11.88 8.53
CA ASP A 76 -6.82 -11.60 7.12
C ASP A 76 -7.47 -10.21 6.95
N SER A 77 -7.25 -9.61 5.79
CA SER A 77 -7.85 -8.33 5.42
C SER A 77 -9.01 -8.53 4.45
N GLU A 78 -10.18 -8.00 4.77
CA GLU A 78 -11.26 -7.86 3.79
C GLU A 78 -11.11 -6.56 3.00
N TRP A 79 -11.02 -6.68 1.68
CA TRP A 79 -10.98 -5.55 0.76
C TRP A 79 -12.31 -5.48 0.03
N ARG A 80 -13.00 -4.35 0.16
CA ARG A 80 -14.31 -4.13 -0.47
C ARG A 80 -14.18 -4.30 -1.99
N GLY A 81 -14.98 -5.18 -2.57
CA GLY A 81 -14.99 -5.47 -4.03
C GLY A 81 -14.09 -6.64 -4.44
N THR A 82 -13.04 -6.96 -3.68
CA THR A 82 -12.06 -8.02 -4.01
C THR A 82 -12.09 -9.22 -3.06
N GLY A 83 -12.83 -9.14 -1.96
CA GLY A 83 -12.97 -10.22 -0.98
C GLY A 83 -11.85 -10.24 0.07
N SER A 84 -11.74 -11.35 0.80
CA SER A 84 -10.69 -11.54 1.82
C SER A 84 -9.35 -11.86 1.15
N SER A 85 -8.28 -11.16 1.53
CA SER A 85 -6.91 -11.46 1.14
C SER A 85 -6.13 -12.01 2.34
N ALA A 86 -5.22 -12.94 2.07
CA ALA A 86 -4.24 -13.45 3.05
C ALA A 86 -3.17 -12.41 3.41
N THR A 87 -3.34 -11.16 2.98
CA THR A 87 -2.47 -10.05 3.34
C THR A 87 -2.86 -9.56 4.73
N PRO A 88 -1.91 -9.47 5.67
CA PRO A 88 -2.24 -9.17 7.04
C PRO A 88 -2.86 -7.78 7.17
N ALA A 89 -3.97 -7.67 7.91
CA ALA A 89 -4.54 -6.36 8.25
C ALA A 89 -3.63 -5.66 9.27
N CYS A 90 -3.79 -4.35 9.45
CA CYS A 90 -3.13 -3.64 10.54
C CYS A 90 -4.09 -3.50 11.74
N SER A 91 -3.69 -3.98 12.91
CA SER A 91 -4.40 -3.76 14.17
C SER A 91 -3.59 -2.90 15.14
N LEU A 92 -4.28 -2.20 16.04
CA LEU A 92 -3.63 -1.42 17.09
C LEU A 92 -2.93 -2.34 18.09
N ARG A 93 -1.76 -1.93 18.57
CA ARG A 93 -1.11 -2.60 19.70
C ARG A 93 -1.94 -2.42 20.98
N GLN A 94 -1.87 -3.42 21.86
CA GLN A 94 -2.67 -3.56 23.09
C GLN A 94 -2.73 -2.31 24.01
N PRO A 95 -1.61 -1.60 24.33
CA PRO A 95 -1.70 -0.44 25.23
C PRO A 95 -2.48 0.72 24.60
N ILE A 96 -2.39 0.91 23.28
CA ILE A 96 -3.10 1.97 22.55
C ILE A 96 -4.57 1.59 22.36
N SER A 97 -4.83 0.34 22.00
CA SER A 97 -6.19 -0.20 21.86
C SER A 97 -7.01 -0.04 23.15
N ALA A 98 -6.38 -0.21 24.33
CA ALA A 98 -7.03 -0.04 25.63
C ALA A 98 -7.44 1.41 25.94
N SER A 99 -6.72 2.39 25.38
CA SER A 99 -7.01 3.83 25.55
C SER A 99 -8.11 4.35 24.62
N MET A 100 -8.52 3.57 23.61
CA MET A 100 -9.62 3.94 22.73
C MET A 100 -10.98 3.62 23.37
N PRO A 101 -11.96 4.55 23.33
CA PRO A 101 -13.29 4.29 23.87
C PRO A 101 -13.97 3.12 23.14
N ARG A 102 -14.21 2.02 23.87
CA ARG A 102 -14.78 0.74 23.39
C ARG A 102 -16.15 0.85 22.69
N ARG A 103 -16.83 2.01 22.78
CA ARG A 103 -18.20 2.22 22.26
C ARG A 103 -18.31 2.33 20.72
N ILE A 104 -17.22 2.48 19.98
CA ILE A 104 -17.26 2.53 18.51
C ILE A 104 -17.21 1.13 17.87
N PHE A 105 -16.56 0.15 18.52
CA PHE A 105 -16.28 -1.17 17.93
C PHE A 105 -17.06 -2.35 18.54
N ALA A 106 -17.83 -2.15 19.61
CA ALA A 106 -18.60 -3.21 20.27
C ALA A 106 -19.93 -3.55 19.57
N ARG A 107 -20.03 -3.41 18.23
CA ARG A 107 -21.00 -4.22 17.49
C ARG A 107 -20.33 -5.56 17.27
N ARG A 108 -20.94 -6.64 17.79
CA ARG A 108 -20.68 -8.01 17.33
C ARG A 108 -20.50 -7.94 15.82
N ARG A 109 -19.41 -8.51 15.29
CA ARG A 109 -19.35 -8.93 13.89
C ARG A 109 -20.49 -9.94 13.71
N SER A 110 -21.73 -9.46 13.55
CA SER A 110 -22.70 -10.16 12.74
C SER A 110 -21.96 -10.38 11.44
N ALA A 111 -21.80 -11.64 11.04
CA ALA A 111 -21.18 -12.03 9.78
C ALA A 111 -21.46 -10.91 8.78
N CYS A 112 -20.42 -10.15 8.42
CA CYS A 112 -20.59 -8.98 7.58
C CYS A 112 -21.23 -9.55 6.32
N ALA A 113 -22.54 -9.38 6.20
CA ALA A 113 -23.30 -9.89 5.07
C ALA A 113 -22.57 -9.28 3.88
N THR A 114 -21.90 -10.16 3.13
CA THR A 114 -21.02 -9.88 2.00
C THR A 114 -21.19 -8.43 1.56
N THR A 115 -20.19 -7.57 1.74
CA THR A 115 -20.18 -6.24 1.09
C THR A 115 -19.95 -6.45 -0.41
N ARG A 116 -20.84 -7.24 -1.02
CA ARG A 116 -20.97 -7.45 -2.43
C ARG A 116 -21.54 -6.14 -2.95
N ALA A 117 -20.80 -5.51 -3.85
CA ALA A 117 -21.33 -4.37 -4.56
C ALA A 117 -22.69 -4.75 -5.18
N PRO A 118 -23.64 -3.80 -5.32
CA PRO A 118 -24.93 -4.09 -5.95
C PRO A 118 -24.70 -4.71 -7.33
N ALA A 119 -25.62 -5.56 -7.81
CA ALA A 119 -25.39 -6.45 -8.95
C ALA A 119 -24.95 -5.77 -10.27
N ALA A 120 -25.10 -4.45 -10.40
CA ALA A 120 -24.68 -3.65 -11.56
C ALA A 120 -23.33 -2.93 -11.38
N ALA A 121 -22.73 -2.94 -10.20
CA ALA A 121 -21.45 -2.30 -9.95
C ALA A 121 -20.30 -3.13 -10.54
N ARG A 122 -19.38 -2.46 -11.25
CA ARG A 122 -18.16 -3.04 -11.84
C ARG A 122 -16.88 -2.60 -11.11
N CYS A 123 -17.03 -2.19 -9.85
CA CYS A 123 -15.92 -1.88 -8.95
C CYS A 123 -15.33 -3.16 -8.36
#